data_AF-S0KVR6-F1
#
_entry.id   AF-S0KVR6-F1
#
_cell.length_a   1.000
_cell.length_b   1.000
_cell.length_c   1.000
_cell.angle_alpha   90.00
_cell.angle_beta   90.00
_cell.angle_gamma   90.00
#
_symmetry.space_group_name_H-M   'P 1'
#
loop_
_entity.id
_entity.type
_entity.pdbx_description
1 polymer ?
#
loop_
_entity_poly.entity_id
_entity_poly.type
_entity_poly.pdbx_seq_one_letter_code
_entity_poly.pdbx_strand_id
1 'polypeptide(L)'
;MIEKWQKTYPKVTQSLIKNQDLLTFYEFPPGIRRSIYSTNLIESFNKQIKKYSHRKEQFQNEESMERFLVLPFDTYNQKFLGRSHKGFQQAEGELEQMLSQPMEN
;
A
#
# COMPACT_ATOMS: atom_id res chain seq x y z
N MET A 1 17.27 5.50 -18.03
CA MET A 1 15.86 5.90 -17.74
C MET A 1 15.80 7.27 -17.06
N ILE A 2 16.60 7.47 -16.00
CA ILE A 2 16.72 8.73 -15.25
C ILE A 2 17.14 9.92 -16.12
N GLU A 3 18.18 9.77 -16.94
CA GLU A 3 18.72 10.84 -17.81
C GLU A 3 17.66 11.45 -18.75
N LYS A 4 16.72 10.62 -19.22
CA LYS A 4 15.64 11.06 -20.12
C LYS A 4 14.67 12.04 -19.44
N TRP A 5 14.39 11.86 -18.15
CA TRP A 5 13.38 12.62 -17.41
C TRP A 5 13.98 13.67 -16.47
N GLN A 6 15.30 13.67 -16.30
CA GLN A 6 16.01 14.58 -15.42
C GLN A 6 15.78 16.06 -15.77
N LYS A 7 15.68 16.39 -17.06
CA LYS A 7 15.41 17.76 -17.53
C LYS A 7 13.99 18.23 -17.23
N THR A 8 13.00 17.35 -17.35
CA THR A 8 11.58 17.68 -17.20
C THR A 8 11.12 17.61 -15.74
N TYR A 9 11.61 16.62 -14.98
CA TYR A 9 11.22 16.36 -13.59
C TYR A 9 12.45 16.16 -12.69
N PRO A 10 13.24 17.22 -12.44
CA PRO A 10 14.48 17.12 -11.68
C PRO A 10 14.25 16.66 -10.23
N LYS A 11 13.20 17.16 -9.58
CA LYS A 11 12.87 16.80 -8.18
C LYS A 11 12.49 15.32 -8.02
N VAL A 12 11.67 14.80 -8.94
CA VAL A 12 11.25 13.38 -8.93
C VAL A 12 12.47 12.49 -9.12
N THR A 13 13.32 12.84 -10.09
CA THR A 13 14.54 12.10 -10.40
C THR A 13 15.50 12.05 -9.21
N GLN A 14 15.70 13.18 -8.52
CA GLN A 14 16.52 13.24 -7.29
C GLN A 14 15.92 12.39 -6.16
N SER A 15 14.60 12.43 -5.97
CA SER A 15 13.92 11.60 -4.95
C SER A 15 14.09 10.10 -5.23
N LEU A 16 13.97 9.68 -6.49
CA LEU A 16 14.17 8.30 -6.90
C LEU A 16 15.61 7.82 -6.68
N ILE A 17 16.61 8.66 -6.95
CA ILE A 17 18.03 8.33 -6.70
C ILE A 17 18.30 8.23 -5.20
N LYS A 18 17.67 9.09 -4.40
CA LYS A 18 17.86 9.10 -2.95
C LYS A 18 17.24 7.88 -2.27
N ASN A 19 16.16 7.33 -2.83
CA ASN A 19 15.47 6.18 -2.28
C ASN A 19 16.08 4.87 -2.80
N GLN A 20 17.00 4.29 -2.03
CA GLN A 20 17.67 3.03 -2.38
C GLN A 20 16.75 1.80 -2.27
N ASP A 21 15.72 1.88 -1.43
CA ASP A 21 14.82 0.77 -1.11
C ASP A 21 13.63 0.64 -2.08
N LEU A 22 13.60 1.43 -3.16
CA LEU A 22 12.50 1.44 -4.11
C LEU A 22 12.31 0.07 -4.79
N LEU A 23 13.39 -0.71 -4.91
CA LEU A 23 13.41 -1.99 -5.62
C LEU A 23 13.43 -3.20 -4.68
N THR A 24 13.35 -3.01 -3.35
CA THR A 24 13.33 -4.10 -2.36
C THR A 24 12.16 -5.07 -2.60
N PHE A 25 11.08 -4.61 -3.24
CA PHE A 25 9.96 -5.49 -3.61
C PHE A 25 10.35 -6.63 -4.58
N TYR A 26 11.48 -6.53 -5.29
CA TYR A 26 11.98 -7.61 -6.15
C TYR A 26 12.56 -8.79 -5.36
N GLU A 27 12.92 -8.59 -4.10
CA GLU A 27 13.42 -9.67 -3.23
C GLU A 27 12.29 -10.64 -2.83
N PHE A 28 11.05 -10.19 -2.90
CA PHE A 28 9.87 -10.99 -2.59
C PHE A 28 9.52 -11.99 -3.72
N PRO A 29 8.76 -13.06 -3.39
CA PRO A 29 8.31 -14.05 -4.36
C PRO A 29 7.59 -13.44 -5.57
N PRO A 30 7.86 -13.89 -6.81
CA PRO A 30 7.23 -13.34 -8.02
C PRO A 30 5.70 -13.33 -7.97
N GLY A 31 5.10 -14.28 -7.26
CA GLY A 31 3.64 -14.39 -7.08
C GLY A 31 3.00 -13.16 -6.45
N ILE A 32 3.69 -12.47 -5.53
CA ILE A 32 3.16 -11.31 -4.80
C ILE A 32 3.62 -9.95 -5.33
N ARG A 33 4.68 -9.89 -6.14
CA ARG A 33 5.23 -8.63 -6.66
C ARG A 33 4.17 -7.75 -7.32
N ARG A 34 3.29 -8.34 -8.12
CA ARG A 34 2.19 -7.62 -8.79
C ARG A 34 1.26 -6.93 -7.82
N SER A 35 1.03 -7.55 -6.68
CA SER A 35 0.18 -6.99 -5.64
C SER A 35 0.88 -5.89 -4.85
N ILE A 36 2.21 -5.96 -4.73
CA ILE A 36 3.03 -4.94 -4.07
C ILE A 36 3.18 -3.69 -4.95
N TYR A 37 3.56 -3.83 -6.22
CA TYR A 37 3.78 -2.66 -7.09
C TYR A 37 2.48 -2.07 -7.66
N SER A 38 1.34 -2.76 -7.50
CA SER A 38 0.05 -2.23 -7.95
C SER A 38 -0.58 -1.34 -6.87
N THR A 39 -0.99 -0.15 -7.27
CA THR A 39 -1.72 0.78 -6.39
C THR A 39 -3.22 0.49 -6.29
N ASN A 40 -3.73 -0.53 -6.99
CA ASN A 40 -5.17 -0.79 -7.10
C ASN A 40 -5.88 -0.99 -5.76
N LEU A 41 -5.25 -1.68 -4.80
CA LEU A 41 -5.83 -1.93 -3.48
C LEU A 41 -6.03 -0.63 -2.71
N ILE A 42 -4.96 0.14 -2.55
CA ILE A 42 -4.96 1.38 -1.79
C ILE A 42 -5.77 2.47 -2.50
N GLU A 43 -5.73 2.55 -3.83
CA GLU A 43 -6.53 3.51 -4.60
C GLU A 43 -8.03 3.19 -4.54
N SER A 44 -8.42 1.92 -4.67
CA SER A 44 -9.82 1.51 -4.57
C SER A 44 -10.39 1.83 -3.20
N PHE A 45 -9.61 1.59 -2.14
CA PHE A 45 -10.00 1.92 -0.78
C PHE A 45 -10.07 3.44 -0.54
N ASN A 46 -9.03 4.19 -0.93
CA ASN A 46 -9.01 5.64 -0.83
C ASN A 46 -10.15 6.31 -1.61
N LYS A 47 -10.53 5.74 -2.76
CA LYS A 47 -11.68 6.21 -3.54
C LYS A 47 -13.00 6.06 -2.76
N GLN A 48 -13.16 4.98 -2.01
CA GLN A 48 -14.34 4.80 -1.14
C GLN A 48 -14.35 5.81 0.01
N ILE A 49 -13.22 5.99 0.70
CA ILE A 49 -13.09 7.00 1.77
C ILE A 49 -13.43 8.39 1.24
N LYS A 50 -12.82 8.81 0.12
CA LYS A 50 -13.08 10.11 -0.50
C LYS A 50 -14.57 10.29 -0.82
N LYS A 51 -15.22 9.27 -1.39
CA LYS A 51 -16.66 9.31 -1.69
C LYS A 51 -17.51 9.54 -0.45
N TYR A 52 -17.19 8.87 0.66
CA TYR A 52 -17.94 9.06 1.90
C TYR A 52 -17.63 10.40 2.57
N SER A 53 -16.36 10.81 2.57
CA SER A 53 -15.93 12.09 3.13
C SER A 53 -16.54 13.26 2.36
N HIS A 54 -16.63 13.21 1.03
CA HIS A 54 -17.26 14.28 0.24
C HIS A 54 -18.75 14.47 0.57
N ARG A 55 -19.44 13.47 1.11
CA ARG A 55 -20.84 13.62 1.58
C ARG A 55 -20.94 14.31 2.94
N LYS A 56 -19.84 14.36 3.70
CA LYS A 56 -19.73 15.03 4.98
C LYS A 56 -18.91 16.30 4.76
N GLU A 57 -19.59 17.40 4.44
CA GLU A 57 -18.93 18.68 4.12
C GLU A 57 -18.06 19.19 5.28
N GLN A 58 -18.42 18.89 6.53
CA GLN A 58 -17.64 19.26 7.71
C GLN A 58 -17.82 18.24 8.86
N PHE A 59 -16.75 18.05 9.64
CA PHE A 59 -16.78 17.33 10.91
C PHE A 59 -16.83 18.32 12.08
N GLN A 60 -17.55 17.97 13.15
CA GLN A 60 -17.72 18.85 14.31
C GLN A 60 -16.45 18.94 15.18
N ASN A 61 -15.68 17.85 15.27
CA ASN A 61 -14.40 17.76 15.96
C ASN A 61 -13.57 16.59 15.39
N GLU A 62 -12.30 16.48 15.79
CA GLU A 62 -11.38 15.43 15.34
C GLU A 62 -11.87 14.02 15.70
N GLU A 63 -12.38 13.83 16.92
CA GLU A 63 -12.92 12.55 17.38
C GLU A 63 -14.09 12.05 16.51
N SER A 64 -14.95 12.95 16.03
CA SER A 64 -16.04 12.64 15.11
C SER A 64 -15.51 12.17 13.74
N MET A 65 -14.40 12.76 13.27
CA MET A 65 -13.72 12.33 12.05
C MET A 65 -13.11 10.92 12.23
N GLU A 66 -12.44 10.66 13.35
CA GLU A 66 -11.85 9.35 13.64
C GLU A 66 -12.93 8.26 13.68
N ARG A 67 -14.00 8.47 14.46
CA ARG A 67 -15.13 7.53 14.52
C ARG A 67 -15.77 7.31 13.16
N PHE A 68 -15.85 8.35 12.33
CA PHE A 68 -16.34 8.23 10.97
C PHE A 68 -15.45 7.33 10.10
N LEU A 69 -14.12 7.37 10.26
CA LEU A 69 -13.18 6.53 9.52
C LEU A 69 -13.18 5.08 10.01
N VAL A 70 -13.39 4.84 11.31
CA VAL A 70 -13.47 3.49 11.89
C VAL A 70 -14.53 2.63 11.18
N LEU A 71 -15.68 3.21 10.81
CA LEU A 71 -16.79 2.47 10.18
C LEU A 71 -16.41 1.87 8.80
N PRO A 72 -15.87 2.65 7.83
CA PRO A 72 -15.31 2.10 6.59
C PRO A 72 -14.20 1.08 6.81
N PHE A 73 -13.32 1.29 7.80
CA PHE A 73 -12.24 0.34 8.11
C PHE A 73 -12.79 -1.00 8.58
N ASP A 74 -13.71 -1.00 9.55
CA ASP A 74 -14.33 -2.23 10.05
C ASP A 74 -15.10 -2.94 8.94
N THR A 75 -15.90 -2.22 8.15
CA THR A 75 -16.63 -2.79 7.01
C THR A 75 -15.67 -3.42 5.99
N TYR A 76 -14.54 -2.76 5.69
CA TYR A 76 -13.52 -3.30 4.80
C TYR A 76 -12.90 -4.57 5.40
N ASN A 77 -12.48 -4.52 6.66
CA ASN A 77 -11.86 -5.65 7.35
C ASN A 77 -12.79 -6.85 7.38
N GLN A 78 -14.06 -6.69 7.77
CA GLN A 78 -15.04 -7.79 7.77
C GLN A 78 -15.23 -8.41 6.39
N LYS A 79 -15.25 -7.59 5.33
CA LYS A 79 -15.40 -8.08 3.94
C LYS A 79 -14.20 -8.90 3.46
N PHE A 80 -13.00 -8.60 3.95
CA PHE A 80 -11.75 -9.22 3.49
C PHE A 80 -11.09 -10.14 4.52
N LEU A 81 -11.66 -10.29 5.73
CA LEU A 81 -11.09 -11.04 6.85
C LEU A 81 -10.65 -12.47 6.49
N GLY A 82 -11.45 -13.18 5.68
CA GLY A 82 -11.18 -14.55 5.25
C GLY A 82 -10.56 -14.66 3.86
N ARG A 83 -10.06 -13.57 3.27
CA ARG A 83 -9.56 -13.55 1.89
C ARG A 83 -8.07 -13.30 1.87
N SER A 84 -7.30 -14.25 1.34
CA SER A 84 -5.94 -13.96 0.93
C SER A 84 -5.94 -13.21 -0.39
N HIS A 85 -5.11 -12.17 -0.48
CA HIS A 85 -4.89 -11.48 -1.74
C HIS A 85 -4.09 -12.38 -2.72
N LYS A 86 -4.18 -12.07 -4.01
CA LYS A 86 -3.55 -12.87 -5.07
C LYS A 86 -2.05 -13.06 -4.81
N GLY A 87 -1.58 -14.29 -4.96
CA GLY A 87 -0.17 -14.64 -4.80
C GLY A 87 0.25 -14.89 -3.36
N PHE A 88 -0.42 -14.27 -2.37
CA PHE A 88 -0.03 -14.38 -0.96
C PHE A 88 -0.26 -15.77 -0.40
N GLN A 89 -1.36 -16.43 -0.77
CA GLN A 89 -1.64 -17.79 -0.32
C GLN A 89 -0.62 -18.80 -0.87
N GLN A 90 -0.14 -18.59 -2.10
CA GLN A 90 0.87 -19.46 -2.70
C GLN A 90 2.27 -19.19 -2.14
N ALA A 91 2.55 -17.95 -1.75
CA ALA A 91 3.86 -17.51 -1.26
C ALA A 91 4.01 -17.62 0.27
N GLU A 92 2.99 -18.10 0.99
CA GLU A 92 2.95 -18.13 2.46
C GLU A 92 4.18 -18.82 3.07
N GLY A 93 4.51 -20.04 2.63
CA GLY A 93 5.67 -20.77 3.15
C GLY A 93 7.03 -20.13 2.83
N GLU A 94 7.18 -19.49 1.65
CA GLU A 94 8.39 -18.75 1.31
C GLU A 94 8.53 -17.49 2.18
N LEU A 95 7.42 -16.78 2.40
CA LEU A 95 7.38 -15.59 3.25
C LEU A 95 7.68 -15.90 4.71
N GLU A 96 7.14 -16.99 5.25
CA GLU A 96 7.45 -17.44 6.60
C GLU A 96 8.94 -17.74 6.77
N GLN A 97 9.55 -18.40 5.78
CA GLN A 97 10.99 -18.66 5.79
C GLN A 97 11.79 -17.36 5.76
N MET A 98 11.45 -16.42 4.88
CA MET A 98 12.10 -15.10 4.81
C MET A 98 12.00 -14.32 6.12
N LEU A 99 10.83 -14.34 6.78
CA LEU A 99 10.59 -13.62 8.04
C LEU A 99 11.16 -14.33 9.27
N SER A 100 11.43 -15.63 9.18
CA SER A 100 12.03 -16.42 10.27
C SER A 100 13.54 -16.29 10.37
N GLN A 101 14.22 -15.77 9.33
CA GLN A 101 15.65 -15.51 9.41
C GLN A 101 15.92 -14.33 10.35
N PRO A 102 16.85 -14.46 11.31
CA PRO A 102 17.22 -13.35 12.15
C PRO A 102 17.75 -12.23 11.24
N MET A 103 17.21 -11.02 11.43
CA MET A 103 17.73 -9.80 10.81
C MET A 103 19.18 -9.62 11.28
N GLU A 104 20.16 -10.14 10.53
CA GLU A 104 21.56 -9.77 10.71
C GLU A 104 21.69 -8.30 10.30
N ASN A 105 21.66 -7.42 11.30
CA ASN A 105 22.14 -6.05 11.21
C ASN A 105 23.60 -5.98 11.64
#